data_AF-A0A6P0XQE2-F1
#
_entry.id   AF-A0A6P0XQE2-F1
#
_cell.length_a   1.000
_cell.length_b   1.000
_cell.length_c   1.000
_cell.angle_alpha   90.00
_cell.angle_beta   90.00
_cell.angle_gamma   90.00
#
_symmetry.space_group_name_H-M   'P 1'
#
loop_
_entity.id
_entity.type
_entity.pdbx_description
1 polymer ?
#
loop_
_entity_poly.entity_id
_entity_poly.type
_entity_poly.pdbx_seq_one_letter_code
_entity_poly.pdbx_strand_id
1 'polypeptide(L)' 'VQYGTGRGAYVGLDEAGKTGTTNRGVDLWFVGYIPNKSMVTGIWLGNDDNSPTYSSSGQAAQLWGNYMKKVVGE' A
#
# COMPACT_ATOMS: atom_id res chain seq x y z
N VAL A 1 -5.16 2.42 8.64
CA VAL A 1 -3.88 3.00 8.15
C VAL A 1 -3.38 4.17 9.00
N GLN A 2 -4.18 4.67 9.93
CA GLN A 2 -3.96 5.88 10.72
C GLN A 2 -2.72 5.77 11.64
N TYR A 3 -2.32 4.55 11.96
CA TYR A 3 -1.10 4.20 12.70
C TYR A 3 -0.46 2.92 12.14
N GLY A 4 0.74 2.59 12.67
CA GLY A 4 1.47 1.37 12.31
C GLY A 4 2.11 1.42 10.92
N THR A 5 2.32 0.25 10.33
CA THR A 5 3.09 0.09 9.09
C THR A 5 2.39 0.65 7.85
N GLY A 6 1.08 0.84 7.90
CA GLY A 6 0.27 1.36 6.79
C GLY A 6 0.19 2.89 6.70
N ARG A 7 0.92 3.65 7.53
CA ARG A 7 0.75 5.11 7.66
C ARG A 7 0.91 5.89 6.35
N GLY A 8 1.71 5.39 5.40
CA GLY A 8 1.86 5.98 4.08
C GLY A 8 0.59 5.95 3.20
N ALA A 9 -0.38 5.08 3.53
CA ALA A 9 -1.63 4.94 2.80
C ALA A 9 -2.73 5.91 3.28
N TYR A 10 -2.43 6.85 4.17
CA TYR A 10 -3.43 7.78 4.69
C TYR A 10 -3.92 8.76 3.62
N VAL A 11 -5.23 8.75 3.37
CA VAL A 11 -5.92 9.65 2.42
C VAL A 11 -7.11 10.37 3.04
N GLY A 12 -7.47 10.12 4.31
CA GLY A 12 -8.50 10.90 5.01
C GLY A 12 -9.95 10.55 4.63
N LEU A 13 -10.19 9.35 4.10
CA LEU A 13 -11.50 8.87 3.63
C LEU A 13 -11.94 7.58 4.35
N ASP A 14 -11.61 7.46 5.64
CA ASP A 14 -11.86 6.28 6.47
C ASP A 14 -11.31 4.97 5.87
N GLU A 15 -10.21 5.09 5.13
CA GLU A 15 -9.58 3.95 4.50
C GLU A 15 -8.95 2.99 5.53
N ALA A 16 -8.98 1.71 5.18
CA ALA A 16 -8.31 0.67 5.93
C ALA A 16 -7.51 -0.22 4.99
N GLY A 17 -6.47 -0.86 5.52
CA GLY A 17 -5.56 -1.63 4.70
C GLY A 17 -4.43 -2.25 5.52
N LYS A 18 -3.70 -3.14 4.86
CA LYS A 18 -2.68 -3.97 5.49
C LYS A 18 -1.44 -4.06 4.61
N THR A 19 -0.29 -3.91 5.25
CA THR A 19 1.03 -4.19 4.66
C THR A 19 1.36 -5.69 4.72
N GLY A 20 2.06 -6.20 3.71
CA GLY A 20 2.61 -7.57 3.69
C GLY A 20 4.00 -7.62 3.04
N THR A 21 5.02 -8.03 3.79
CA THR A 21 6.40 -8.16 3.31
C THR A 21 6.78 -9.65 3.31
N THR A 22 7.26 -10.19 2.19
CA THR A 22 7.77 -11.57 2.16
C THR A 22 9.18 -11.66 2.74
N ASN A 23 9.63 -12.89 3.00
CA ASN A 23 10.92 -13.12 3.66
C ASN A 23 12.07 -12.51 2.82
N ARG A 24 13.06 -11.91 3.48
CA ARG A 24 14.16 -11.16 2.85
C ARG A 24 13.72 -9.92 2.03
N GLY A 25 12.46 -9.48 2.13
CA GLY A 25 11.98 -8.28 1.45
C GLY A 25 11.98 -8.41 -0.08
N VAL A 26 11.64 -9.60 -0.59
CA VAL A 26 11.50 -9.84 -2.04
C VAL A 26 10.24 -9.15 -2.57
N ASP A 27 9.13 -9.28 -1.86
CA ASP A 27 7.85 -8.70 -2.23
C ASP A 27 7.35 -7.74 -1.16
N LEU A 28 6.86 -6.60 -1.62
CA LEU A 28 6.25 -5.58 -0.80
C LEU A 28 4.80 -5.38 -1.26
N TRP A 29 3.86 -5.63 -0.36
CA TRP A 29 2.43 -5.53 -0.65
C TRP A 29 1.75 -4.47 0.22
N PHE A 30 0.76 -3.82 -0.38
CA PHE A 30 -0.28 -3.15 0.36
C PHE A 30 -1.64 -3.38 -0.29
N VAL A 31 -2.61 -3.86 0.47
CA VAL A 31 -4.00 -3.96 0.03
C VAL A 31 -4.84 -3.06 0.93
N GLY A 32 -5.61 -2.16 0.30
CA GLY A 32 -6.44 -1.19 1.00
C GLY A 32 -7.81 -1.02 0.35
N TYR A 33 -8.77 -0.56 1.15
CA TYR A 33 -10.13 -0.28 0.73
C TYR A 33 -10.62 1.08 1.26
N ILE A 34 -11.48 1.73 0.47
CA ILE A 34 -12.18 2.97 0.84
C ILE A 34 -13.68 2.67 0.80
N PRO A 35 -14.33 2.45 1.97
CA PRO A 35 -15.73 1.99 2.01
C PRO A 35 -16.69 2.95 1.31
N ASN A 36 -16.49 4.25 1.50
CA ASN A 36 -17.36 5.33 1.02
C ASN A 36 -17.39 5.42 -0.52
N LYS A 37 -16.34 4.90 -1.17
CA LYS A 37 -16.20 4.85 -2.63
C LYS A 37 -16.45 3.44 -3.18
N SER A 38 -16.64 2.44 -2.31
CA SER A 38 -16.74 1.02 -2.68
C SER A 38 -15.56 0.55 -3.55
N MET A 39 -14.35 0.99 -3.19
CA MET A 39 -13.12 0.67 -3.95
C MET A 39 -12.14 -0.13 -3.11
N VAL A 40 -11.55 -1.15 -3.73
CA VAL A 40 -10.41 -1.92 -3.21
C VAL A 40 -9.28 -1.82 -4.23
N THR A 41 -8.07 -1.58 -3.75
CA THR A 41 -6.86 -1.58 -4.59
C THR A 41 -5.74 -2.34 -3.88
N GLY A 42 -5.03 -3.18 -4.63
CA GLY A 42 -3.78 -3.82 -4.21
C GLY A 42 -2.59 -3.25 -4.98
N ILE A 43 -1.48 -3.02 -4.28
CA ILE A 43 -0.19 -2.64 -4.83
C ILE A 43 0.83 -3.72 -4.49
N TRP A 44 1.57 -4.17 -5.49
CA TRP A 44 2.75 -5.01 -5.36
C TRP A 44 3.96 -4.26 -5.90
N LEU A 45 5.07 -4.36 -5.17
CA LEU A 45 6.40 -3.99 -5.64
C LEU A 45 7.32 -5.17 -5.43
N GLY A 46 8.05 -5.55 -6.47
CA GLY A 46 9.04 -6.61 -6.47
C GLY A 46 9.87 -6.57 -7.74
N ASN A 47 10.96 -7.32 -7.74
CA ASN A 47 11.78 -7.52 -8.93
C ASN A 47 11.36 -8.84 -9.59
N ASP A 48 11.28 -8.85 -10.92
CA ASP A 48 10.85 -10.04 -11.68
C ASP A 48 11.74 -11.27 -11.46
N ASP A 49 13.01 -11.05 -11.08
CA ASP A 49 14.00 -12.10 -10.79
C ASP A 49 14.03 -12.56 -9.32
N ASN A 50 13.09 -12.08 -8.48
CA ASN A 50 13.05 -12.30 -7.04
C ASN A 50 14.27 -11.80 -6.25
N SER A 51 15.09 -10.93 -6.83
CA SER A 51 16.14 -10.24 -6.07
C SER A 51 15.50 -9.36 -4.98
N PRO A 52 16.10 -9.23 -3.78
CA PRO A 52 15.56 -8.39 -2.72
C PRO A 52 15.34 -6.95 -3.16
N THR A 53 14.21 -6.36 -2.75
CA THR A 53 13.94 -4.92 -2.96
C THR A 53 14.71 -4.01 -2.00
N TYR A 54 15.33 -4.59 -0.96
CA TYR A 54 16.03 -3.87 0.11
C TYR A 54 15.16 -2.79 0.79
N SER A 55 13.86 -3.06 0.95
CA SER A 55 12.90 -2.10 1.45
C SER A 55 11.79 -2.77 2.30
N SER A 56 10.73 -2.04 2.62
CA SER A 56 9.59 -2.50 3.41
C SER A 56 8.26 -2.12 2.75
N SER A 57 7.20 -2.85 3.11
CA SER A 57 5.84 -2.62 2.61
C SER A 57 5.23 -1.26 2.96
N GLY A 58 5.92 -0.43 3.76
CA GLY A 58 5.59 0.99 3.89
C GLY A 58 5.67 1.74 2.55
N GLN A 59 6.57 1.35 1.63
CA GLN A 59 6.63 1.93 0.29
C GLN A 59 5.43 1.56 -0.57
N ALA A 60 4.98 0.30 -0.53
CA ALA A 60 3.75 -0.10 -1.21
C ALA A 60 2.53 0.66 -0.65
N ALA A 61 2.48 0.87 0.67
CA ALA A 61 1.45 1.69 1.31
C ALA A 61 1.50 3.16 0.84
N GLN A 62 2.70 3.76 0.75
CA GLN A 62 2.87 5.12 0.26
C GLN A 62 2.45 5.26 -1.21
N LEU A 63 2.81 4.30 -2.06
CA LEU A 63 2.39 4.29 -3.46
C LEU A 63 0.87 4.15 -3.57
N TRP A 64 0.26 3.27 -2.78
CA TRP A 64 -1.20 3.16 -2.70
C TRP A 64 -1.85 4.49 -2.33
N GLY A 65 -1.34 5.20 -1.32
CA GLY A 65 -1.87 6.50 -0.90
C GLY A 65 -1.77 7.56 -2.00
N ASN A 66 -0.62 7.66 -2.66
CA ASN A 66 -0.41 8.59 -3.78
C ASN A 66 -1.32 8.28 -4.98
N TYR A 67 -1.51 7.00 -5.28
CA TYR A 67 -2.42 6.54 -6.33
C TYR A 67 -3.86 6.87 -5.97
N MET A 68 -4.32 6.52 -4.77
CA MET A 68 -5.71 6.69 -4.38
C MET A 68 -6.13 8.15 -4.28
N LYS A 69 -5.26 9.07 -3.85
CA LYS A 69 -5.54 10.52 -3.90
C LYS A 69 -5.93 10.99 -5.30
N LYS A 70 -5.17 10.55 -6.32
CA LYS A 70 -5.48 10.85 -7.73
C LYS A 70 -6.79 10.21 -8.20
N VAL A 71 -7.09 9.00 -7.74
CA VAL A 71 -8.29 8.26 -8.15
C VAL A 71 -9.56 8.85 -7.53
N VAL A 72 -9.51 9.25 -6.26
CA VAL A 72 -10.69 9.74 -5.52
C VAL A 72 -10.92 11.24 -5.63
N GLY A 73 -10.00 11.97 -6.28
CA GLY A 73 -10.16 13.39 -6.63
C GLY A 73 -9.68 14.37 -5.57
N GLU A 74 -8.53 14.09 -4.95
CA GLU A 74 -7.78 15.03 -4.08
C GLU A 74 -6.50 15.53 -4.73
#